data_AF-G3IFH1-F1
#
_entry.id   AF-G3IFH1-F1
#
_cell.length_a   1.000
_cell.length_b   1.000
_cell.length_c   1.000
_cell.angle_alpha   90.00
_cell.angle_beta   90.00
_cell.angle_gamma   90.00
#
_symmetry.space_group_name_H-M   'P 1'
#
loop_
_entity.id
_entity.type
_entity.pdbx_description
1 polymer ?
#
loop_
_entity_poly.entity_id
_entity_poly.type
_entity_poly.pdbx_seq_one_letter_code
_entity_poly.pdbx_strand_id
1 'polypeptide(L)'
;MSGALDVLQMKEDDVLKFLAAGTHLGGTNFDFQMEQYIYKRKNDGIYIINLKRTWEKLLLAARPIVATENPADVRVISSRNTGQQTVLKFAAATGATPIAGLSYCRLECPASHWDWSAASTVQVTEWVGATTEWS
;
A
#
# COMPACT_ATOMS: atom_id res chain seq x y z
N MET A 1 -3.84 -16.18 -2.33
CA MET A 1 -3.06 -17.03 -3.26
C MET A 1 -3.34 -16.56 -4.67
N SER A 2 -2.32 -16.12 -5.41
CA SER A 2 -2.42 -15.94 -6.86
C SER A 2 -2.99 -17.25 -7.42
N GLY A 3 -4.05 -17.20 -8.21
CA GLY A 3 -4.86 -18.38 -8.56
C GLY A 3 -4.18 -19.36 -9.51
N ALA A 4 -2.88 -19.65 -9.33
CA ALA A 4 -2.03 -20.50 -10.18
C ALA A 4 -2.07 -20.15 -11.68
N LEU A 5 -2.53 -18.95 -12.04
CA LEU A 5 -2.60 -18.51 -13.44
C LEU A 5 -1.21 -18.06 -13.89
N ASP A 6 -0.72 -18.69 -14.96
CA ASP A 6 0.60 -18.43 -15.55
C ASP A 6 0.77 -16.95 -15.98
N VAL A 7 -0.32 -16.34 -16.44
CA VAL A 7 -0.36 -14.94 -16.89
C VAL A 7 -0.02 -13.93 -15.77
N LEU A 8 -0.33 -14.27 -14.51
CA LEU A 8 -0.10 -13.40 -13.34
C LEU A 8 1.18 -13.73 -12.58
N GLN A 9 2.01 -14.64 -13.11
CA GLN A 9 3.30 -14.93 -12.53
C GLN A 9 4.25 -13.75 -12.65
N MET A 10 5.18 -13.67 -11.70
CA MET A 10 6.17 -12.62 -11.64
C MET A 10 7.16 -12.79 -12.80
N LYS A 11 7.30 -11.74 -13.63
CA LYS A 11 8.27 -11.71 -14.73
C LYS A 11 9.62 -11.19 -14.25
N GLU A 12 10.68 -11.52 -15.00
CA GLU A 12 12.06 -11.08 -14.70
C GLU A 12 12.18 -9.54 -14.66
N ASP A 13 11.51 -8.85 -15.58
CA ASP A 13 11.50 -7.38 -15.64
C ASP A 13 10.95 -6.72 -14.37
N ASP A 14 9.97 -7.36 -13.73
CA ASP A 14 9.34 -6.83 -12.52
C ASP A 14 10.24 -7.07 -11.30
N VAL A 15 10.93 -8.21 -11.24
CA VAL A 15 12.01 -8.44 -10.25
C VAL A 15 13.09 -7.37 -10.41
N LEU A 16 13.42 -7.04 -11.66
CA LEU A 16 14.21 -5.89 -12.11
C LEU A 16 13.95 -4.64 -11.28
N LYS A 17 12.71 -4.18 -11.41
CA LYS A 17 12.21 -2.94 -10.83
C LYS A 17 12.17 -3.01 -9.30
N PHE A 18 11.81 -4.15 -8.70
CA PHE A 18 11.80 -4.29 -7.24
C PHE A 18 13.21 -4.19 -6.65
N LEU A 19 14.21 -4.78 -7.31
CA LEU A 19 15.60 -4.67 -6.89
C LEU A 19 16.12 -3.24 -7.05
N ALA A 20 15.82 -2.60 -8.19
CA ALA A 20 16.21 -1.21 -8.46
C ALA A 20 15.57 -0.21 -7.48
N ALA A 21 14.31 -0.43 -7.10
CA ALA A 21 13.59 0.41 -6.13
C ALA A 21 13.94 0.10 -4.67
N GLY A 22 14.74 -0.94 -4.40
CA GLY A 22 15.15 -1.31 -3.05
C GLY A 22 14.04 -1.86 -2.16
N THR A 23 12.90 -2.31 -2.72
CA THR A 23 11.71 -2.72 -1.93
C THR A 23 11.91 -3.99 -1.10
N HIS A 24 12.97 -4.75 -1.38
CA HIS A 24 13.34 -5.95 -0.64
C HIS A 24 14.03 -5.62 0.69
N LEU A 25 14.48 -4.38 0.87
CA LEU A 25 15.10 -3.90 2.10
C LEU A 25 14.01 -3.42 3.06
N GLY A 26 13.85 -4.13 4.18
CA GLY A 26 12.94 -3.76 5.25
C GLY A 26 13.58 -2.87 6.31
N GLY A 27 12.88 -2.72 7.44
CA GLY A 27 13.39 -2.04 8.63
C GLY A 27 14.35 -2.90 9.47
N THR A 28 14.81 -2.32 10.59
CA THR A 28 15.61 -3.01 11.61
C THR A 28 14.77 -3.77 12.63
N ASN A 29 13.46 -3.46 12.69
CA ASN A 29 12.47 -4.06 13.57
C ASN A 29 11.31 -4.60 12.73
N PHE A 30 10.62 -5.62 13.23
CA PHE A 30 9.43 -6.19 12.60
C PHE A 30 8.40 -6.61 13.65
N ASP A 31 7.12 -6.58 13.30
CA ASP A 31 6.04 -7.12 14.12
C ASP A 31 5.93 -8.63 13.98
N PHE A 32 5.48 -9.32 15.02
CA PHE A 32 5.32 -10.78 15.01
C PHE A 32 4.47 -11.30 13.83
N GLN A 33 3.42 -10.57 13.44
CA GLN A 33 2.57 -10.94 12.30
C GLN A 33 3.28 -10.84 10.93
N MET A 34 4.35 -10.03 10.86
CA MET A 34 5.16 -9.83 9.66
C MET A 34 6.26 -10.89 9.47
N GLU A 35 6.49 -11.76 10.45
CA GLU A 35 7.51 -12.81 10.42
C GLU A 35 7.40 -13.68 9.16
N GLN A 36 6.17 -13.99 8.76
CA GLN A 36 5.90 -14.79 7.56
C GLN A 36 6.37 -14.12 6.25
N TYR A 37 6.55 -12.80 6.19
CA TYR A 37 6.99 -12.12 4.96
C TYR A 37 8.50 -11.94 4.90
N ILE A 38 9.21 -12.22 6.00
CA ILE A 38 10.65 -12.10 6.10
C ILE A 38 11.33 -13.32 5.49
N TYR A 39 12.39 -13.08 4.73
CA TYR A 39 13.23 -14.14 4.18
C TYR A 39 14.42 -14.42 5.10
N LYS A 40 15.27 -13.41 5.34
CA LYS A 40 16.49 -13.51 6.14
C LYS A 40 16.83 -12.16 6.78
N ARG A 41 17.64 -12.19 7.83
CA ARG A 41 18.26 -11.00 8.42
C ARG A 41 19.70 -10.86 7.95
N LYS A 42 20.10 -9.66 7.56
CA LYS A 42 21.50 -9.33 7.20
C LYS A 42 22.31 -9.04 8.47
N ASN A 43 23.63 -9.14 8.38
CA ASN A 43 24.53 -8.82 9.51
C ASN A 43 24.37 -7.37 10.00
N ASP A 44 23.95 -6.46 9.11
CA ASP A 44 23.67 -5.05 9.40
C ASP A 44 22.38 -4.83 10.22
N GLY A 45 21.66 -5.90 10.56
CA GLY A 45 20.41 -5.85 11.33
C GLY A 45 19.15 -5.60 10.51
N ILE A 46 19.28 -5.33 9.20
CA ILE A 46 18.17 -5.11 8.26
C ILE A 46 17.50 -6.45 7.88
N TYR A 47 16.17 -6.47 7.87
CA TYR A 47 15.39 -7.62 7.39
C TYR A 47 15.16 -7.56 5.88
N ILE A 48 15.34 -8.71 5.21
CA ILE A 48 15.09 -8.87 3.78
C ILE A 48 13.70 -9.47 3.61
N ILE A 49 12.85 -8.81 2.80
CA ILE A 49 11.47 -9.22 2.52
C ILE A 49 11.45 -10.19 1.33
N ASN A 50 10.61 -11.23 1.40
CA ASN A 50 10.43 -12.17 0.29
C ASN A 50 9.55 -11.59 -0.83
N LEU A 51 10.17 -11.30 -1.98
CA LEU A 51 9.49 -10.71 -3.14
C LEU A 51 8.32 -11.54 -3.68
N LYS A 52 8.40 -12.88 -3.63
CA LYS A 52 7.29 -13.74 -4.09
C LYS A 52 6.03 -13.52 -3.25
N ARG A 53 6.19 -13.41 -1.92
CA ARG A 53 5.06 -13.15 -1.01
C ARG A 53 4.51 -11.74 -1.19
N THR A 54 5.38 -10.75 -1.44
CA THR A 54 4.96 -9.37 -1.74
C THR A 54 4.13 -9.29 -3.02
N TRP A 55 4.55 -9.98 -4.08
CA TRP A 55 3.80 -10.03 -5.35
C TRP A 55 2.38 -10.58 -5.17
N GLU A 56 2.24 -11.67 -4.41
CA GLU A 56 0.93 -12.26 -4.13
C GLU A 56 0.00 -11.32 -3.36
N LYS A 57 0.55 -10.53 -2.43
CA LYS A 57 -0.23 -9.54 -1.69
C LYS A 57 -0.62 -8.34 -2.56
N LEU A 58 0.26 -7.94 -3.45
CA LEU A 58 0.00 -6.87 -4.42
C LEU A 58 -1.17 -7.26 -5.34
N LEU A 59 -1.17 -8.50 -5.85
CA LEU A 59 -2.28 -9.03 -6.64
C LEU A 59 -3.57 -9.17 -5.82
N LEU A 60 -3.48 -9.54 -4.54
CA LEU A 60 -4.64 -9.62 -3.66
C LEU A 60 -5.27 -8.24 -3.43
N ALA A 61 -4.46 -7.20 -3.29
CA ALA A 61 -4.91 -5.81 -3.13
C ALA A 61 -5.48 -5.21 -4.42
N ALA A 62 -5.00 -5.63 -5.59
CA ALA A 62 -5.52 -5.16 -6.88
C ALA A 62 -6.94 -5.67 -7.17
N ARG A 63 -7.30 -6.88 -6.70
CA ARG A 63 -8.62 -7.48 -6.93
C ARG A 63 -9.81 -6.61 -6.47
N PRO A 64 -9.87 -6.11 -5.22
CA PRO A 64 -10.98 -5.26 -4.80
C PRO A 64 -11.04 -3.95 -5.59
N ILE A 65 -9.90 -3.39 -6.00
CA ILE A 65 -9.86 -2.16 -6.80
C ILE A 65 -10.53 -2.36 -8.16
N VAL A 66 -10.28 -3.49 -8.81
CA VAL A 66 -10.88 -3.84 -10.11
C VAL A 66 -12.33 -4.28 -9.96
N ALA A 67 -12.73 -4.82 -8.80
CA ALA A 67 -14.09 -5.24 -8.54
C ALA A 67 -15.07 -4.07 -8.37
N THR A 68 -14.58 -2.86 -8.10
CA THR A 68 -15.42 -1.67 -7.97
C THR A 68 -15.94 -1.23 -9.33
N GLU A 69 -17.26 -1.06 -9.44
CA GLU A 69 -17.93 -0.67 -10.69
C GLU A 69 -17.59 0.76 -11.11
N ASN A 70 -17.49 1.68 -10.14
CA ASN A 70 -17.13 3.08 -10.37
C ASN A 70 -15.74 3.39 -9.80
N PRO A 71 -14.73 3.72 -10.64
CA PRO A 71 -13.37 3.97 -10.18
C PRO A 71 -13.26 5.22 -9.28
N ALA A 72 -14.19 6.18 -9.38
CA ALA A 72 -14.17 7.40 -8.57
C ALA A 72 -14.40 7.13 -7.06
N ASP A 73 -15.04 6.01 -6.72
CA ASP A 73 -15.32 5.63 -5.33
C ASP A 73 -14.08 5.07 -4.62
N VAL A 74 -13.03 4.73 -5.38
CA VAL A 74 -11.73 4.35 -4.84
C VAL A 74 -10.97 5.61 -4.45
N ARG A 75 -10.62 5.70 -3.16
CA ARG A 75 -9.86 6.81 -2.59
C ARG A 75 -8.42 6.41 -2.31
N VAL A 76 -7.48 7.24 -2.73
CA VAL A 76 -6.04 7.02 -2.53
C VAL A 76 -5.46 8.16 -1.70
N ILE A 77 -4.83 7.81 -0.58
CA ILE A 77 -4.48 8.79 0.46
C ILE A 77 -3.00 8.70 0.82
N SER A 78 -2.34 9.87 0.88
CA SER A 78 -1.01 10.00 1.50
C SER A 78 -0.90 11.28 2.32
N SER A 79 -0.42 11.15 3.55
CA SER A 79 -0.06 12.28 4.42
C SER A 79 1.39 12.73 4.23
N ARG A 80 2.27 11.80 3.84
CA ARG A 80 3.71 12.04 3.70
C ARG A 80 4.04 12.68 2.36
N ASN A 81 4.96 13.64 2.40
CA ASN A 81 5.42 14.38 1.21
C ASN A 81 6.02 13.45 0.13
N THR A 82 6.65 12.35 0.54
CA THR A 82 7.22 11.34 -0.37
C THR A 82 6.16 10.65 -1.24
N GLY A 83 4.92 10.53 -0.74
CA GLY A 83 3.82 9.85 -1.42
C GLY A 83 2.87 10.77 -2.19
N GLN A 84 2.97 12.10 -2.05
CA GLN A 84 1.97 13.01 -2.63
C GLN A 84 1.93 12.93 -4.16
N GLN A 85 3.11 12.91 -4.80
CA GLN A 85 3.19 12.81 -6.26
C GLN A 85 2.74 11.43 -6.78
N THR A 86 2.98 10.36 -6.03
CA THR A 86 2.59 9.01 -6.45
C THR A 86 1.08 8.83 -6.38
N VAL A 87 0.41 9.39 -5.37
CA VAL A 87 -1.06 9.40 -5.26
C VAL A 87 -1.70 10.12 -6.44
N LEU A 88 -1.19 11.30 -6.81
CA LEU A 88 -1.72 12.06 -7.96
C LEU A 88 -1.55 11.30 -9.28
N LYS A 89 -0.38 10.71 -9.51
CA LYS A 89 -0.12 9.91 -10.73
C LYS A 89 -0.96 8.64 -10.77
N PHE A 90 -1.15 7.98 -9.64
CA PHE A 90 -1.97 6.77 -9.55
C PHE A 90 -3.45 7.07 -9.78
N ALA A 91 -3.96 8.15 -9.18
CA ALA A 91 -5.32 8.61 -9.40
C ALA A 91 -5.58 8.96 -10.88
N ALA A 92 -4.64 9.63 -11.54
CA ALA A 92 -4.75 9.95 -12.96
C ALA A 92 -4.78 8.70 -13.86
N ALA A 93 -4.07 7.63 -13.48
CA ALA A 93 -4.04 6.37 -14.24
C ALA A 93 -5.31 5.53 -14.05
N THR A 94 -5.88 5.53 -12.84
CA THR A 94 -7.01 4.66 -12.47
C THR A 94 -8.37 5.38 -12.56
N GLY A 95 -8.39 6.72 -12.57
CA GLY A 95 -9.62 7.52 -12.40
C GLY A 95 -10.12 7.60 -10.95
N ALA A 96 -9.27 7.20 -10.00
CA ALA A 96 -9.55 7.23 -8.56
C ALA A 96 -9.48 8.66 -8.00
N THR A 97 -10.10 8.91 -6.86
CA THR A 97 -10.08 10.22 -6.20
C THR A 97 -8.83 10.38 -5.31
N PRO A 98 -7.88 11.28 -5.63
CA PRO A 98 -6.66 11.47 -4.84
C PRO A 98 -6.90 12.41 -3.66
N ILE A 99 -6.34 12.05 -2.51
CA ILE A 99 -6.25 12.93 -1.33
C ILE A 99 -4.78 13.01 -0.94
N ALA A 100 -4.14 14.14 -1.25
CA ALA A 100 -2.74 14.41 -0.96
C ALA A 100 -2.61 15.55 0.05
N GLY A 101 -1.92 15.33 1.17
CA GLY A 101 -1.57 16.39 2.13
C GLY A 101 -1.93 16.11 3.59
N LEU A 102 -1.34 16.92 4.48
CA LEU A 102 -1.47 16.86 5.95
C LEU A 102 -2.78 17.47 6.49
N SER A 103 -3.74 17.79 5.62
CA SER A 103 -4.92 18.60 5.94
C SER A 103 -6.04 17.85 6.67
N TYR A 104 -5.94 16.54 6.86
CA TYR A 104 -7.00 15.78 7.52
C TYR A 104 -6.95 15.78 9.06
N CYS A 105 -5.81 16.05 9.68
CA CYS A 105 -5.68 15.94 11.15
C CYS A 105 -5.79 17.25 11.94
N ARG A 106 -5.77 18.44 11.32
CA ARG A 106 -5.61 19.70 12.08
C ARG A 106 -6.70 20.77 11.90
N LEU A 107 -7.70 20.56 11.05
CA LEU A 107 -8.86 21.46 10.96
C LEU A 107 -10.12 20.60 10.96
N GLU A 108 -11.10 21.00 11.76
CA GLU A 108 -12.42 20.40 11.82
C GLU A 108 -12.95 20.14 10.41
N CYS A 109 -13.10 18.87 10.06
CA CYS A 109 -13.81 18.44 8.87
C CYS A 109 -15.31 18.41 9.22
N PRO A 110 -16.18 19.25 8.61
CA PRO A 110 -17.63 19.17 8.79
C PRO A 110 -18.19 17.82 8.31
N ALA A 111 -18.67 16.98 9.23
CA ALA A 111 -19.09 15.59 9.05
C ALA A 111 -20.13 15.27 7.92
N SER A 112 -20.52 16.20 7.06
CA SER A 112 -21.59 16.04 6.05
C SER A 112 -21.14 15.59 4.66
N HIS A 113 -19.85 15.55 4.33
CA HIS A 113 -19.35 15.07 3.02
C HIS A 113 -18.59 13.73 3.10
N TRP A 114 -18.23 13.29 4.31
CA TRP A 114 -17.40 12.10 4.52
C TRP A 114 -18.19 10.97 5.14
N ASP A 115 -19.14 10.45 4.38
CA ASP A 115 -19.68 9.15 4.69
C ASP A 115 -18.61 8.10 4.33
N TRP A 116 -17.79 7.73 5.32
CA TRP A 116 -16.82 6.63 5.18
C TRP A 116 -17.53 5.30 4.89
N SER A 117 -18.84 5.23 5.11
CA SER A 117 -19.67 4.08 4.71
C SER A 117 -19.82 3.93 3.18
N ALA A 118 -19.52 4.97 2.40
CA ALA A 118 -19.65 4.96 0.94
C ALA A 118 -18.35 4.62 0.19
N ALA A 119 -17.19 4.64 0.86
CA ALA A 119 -15.92 4.28 0.22
C ALA A 119 -15.75 2.75 0.20
N SER A 120 -15.85 2.15 -0.98
CA SER A 120 -15.77 0.70 -1.17
C SER A 120 -14.35 0.14 -0.96
N THR A 121 -13.30 0.93 -1.20
CA THR A 121 -11.90 0.54 -0.94
C THR A 121 -11.00 1.77 -0.73
N VAL A 122 -10.17 1.74 0.31
CA VAL A 122 -9.16 2.78 0.61
C VAL A 122 -7.75 2.18 0.48
N GLN A 123 -6.90 2.80 -0.33
CA GLN A 123 -5.47 2.44 -0.41
C GLN A 123 -4.64 3.49 0.32
N VAL A 124 -3.93 3.05 1.36
CA VAL A 124 -3.06 3.89 2.19
C VAL A 124 -1.62 3.58 1.86
N THR A 125 -0.82 4.60 1.54
CA THR A 125 0.59 4.41 1.17
C THR A 125 1.46 3.93 2.33
N GLU A 126 1.02 4.12 3.57
CA GLU A 126 1.70 3.63 4.76
C GLU A 126 0.74 3.49 5.94
N TRP A 127 0.68 2.30 6.53
CA TRP A 127 0.02 2.06 7.81
C TRP A 127 1.11 2.05 8.88
N VAL A 128 1.61 3.23 9.28
CA VAL A 128 2.20 3.31 10.62
C VAL A 128 0.98 3.24 11.50
N GLY A 129 0.74 2.08 12.12
CA GLY A 129 -0.29 1.97 13.12
C GLY A 129 -0.13 3.17 14.03
N ALA A 130 -1.18 3.97 14.16
CA ALA A 130 -1.33 4.69 15.40
C ALA A 130 -1.36 3.58 16.45
N THR A 131 -0.20 3.27 17.04
CA THR A 131 -0.17 2.93 18.44
C THR A 131 -0.76 4.18 19.09
N THR A 132 -2.08 4.21 19.19
CA THR A 132 -2.74 4.80 20.34
C THR A 132 -1.91 4.31 21.51
N GLU A 133 -1.11 5.21 22.08
CA GLU A 133 -0.75 5.13 23.48
C GLU A 133 -2.05 4.82 24.22
N TRP A 134 -2.21 3.55 24.58
CA TRP A 134 -3.07 3.20 25.68
C TRP A 134 -2.15 3.20 26.89
N SER A 135 -2.37 4.19 27.76
CA SER A 135 -2.06 4.05 29.18
C SER A 135 -2.84 2.89 29.78
#